data_AF-A0A8T1HPW1-F1
#
_entry.id   AF-A0A8T1HPW1-F1
#
_cell.length_a   1.000
_cell.length_b   1.000
_cell.length_c   1.000
_cell.angle_alpha   90.00
_cell.angle_beta   90.00
_cell.angle_gamma   90.00
#
_symmetry.space_group_name_H-M   'P 1'
#
loop_
_entity.id
_entity.type
_entity.pdbx_description
1 polymer ?
#
loop_
_entity_poly.entity_id
_entity_poly.type
_entity_poly.pdbx_seq_one_letter_code
_entity_poly.pdbx_strand_id
1 'polypeptide(L)'
;MLGLTQADQQVSRGLSCWKPKDGARLPSLAALEAPIIGRAHKLQELFFSNTLAFDDDTLNIDEGVVGVLTATLLMHYPDMLRLCEGGPLVLKMREAMAGRSIDEAEVLAWSSSIRRVFMPPQELKPLPSSDRGDTDQIAVLLEHVQRQTEKIEVLILQTNG
;
A
#
# COMPACT_ATOMS: atom_id res chain seq x y z
N MET A 1 -19.59 -22.21 22.63
CA MET A 1 -18.88 -20.99 22.20
C MET A 1 -17.85 -20.64 23.28
N LEU A 2 -16.63 -21.17 23.15
CA LEU A 2 -15.55 -20.90 24.11
C LEU A 2 -15.08 -19.46 23.88
N GLY A 3 -15.64 -18.52 24.66
CA GLY A 3 -15.19 -17.14 24.63
C GLY A 3 -13.72 -17.06 25.05
N LEU A 4 -12.92 -16.34 24.26
CA LEU A 4 -11.53 -16.00 24.61
C LEU A 4 -11.50 -15.47 26.04
N THR A 5 -10.59 -16.00 26.86
CA THR A 5 -10.47 -15.55 28.25
C THR A 5 -10.06 -14.08 28.27
N GLN A 6 -10.40 -13.36 29.34
CA GLN A 6 -9.99 -11.96 29.50
C GLN A 6 -8.46 -11.81 29.38
N ALA A 7 -7.70 -12.83 29.76
CA ALA A 7 -6.25 -12.88 29.57
C ALA A 7 -5.87 -12.94 28.08
N ASP A 8 -6.53 -13.78 27.27
CA ASP A 8 -6.28 -13.86 25.83
C ASP A 8 -6.56 -12.52 25.12
N GLN A 9 -7.59 -11.80 25.56
CA GLN A 9 -7.90 -10.47 25.04
C GLN A 9 -6.82 -9.45 25.41
N GLN A 10 -6.27 -9.49 26.62
CA GLN A 10 -5.21 -8.58 27.05
C GLN A 10 -3.88 -8.87 26.34
N VAL A 11 -3.53 -10.15 26.17
CA VAL A 11 -2.36 -10.57 25.40
C VAL A 11 -2.50 -10.15 23.94
N SER A 12 -3.65 -10.41 23.33
CA SER A 12 -3.93 -9.97 21.95
C SER A 12 -3.82 -8.46 21.81
N ARG A 13 -4.30 -7.68 22.78
CA ARG A 13 -4.14 -6.21 22.79
C ARG A 13 -2.67 -5.81 22.90
N GLY A 14 -1.91 -6.41 23.80
CA GLY A 14 -0.47 -6.13 23.95
C GLY A 14 0.34 -6.46 22.69
N LEU A 15 0.00 -7.54 22.00
CA LEU A 15 0.70 -8.00 20.79
C LEU A 15 0.21 -7.32 19.50
N SER A 16 -1.02 -6.84 19.46
CA SER A 16 -1.59 -6.17 18.27
C SER A 16 -0.87 -4.86 17.91
N CYS A 17 -0.05 -4.32 18.83
CA CYS A 17 0.51 -2.97 18.72
C CYS A 17 -0.55 -1.88 18.49
N TRP A 18 -1.84 -2.19 18.69
CA TRP A 18 -2.94 -1.26 18.48
C TRP A 18 -3.12 -0.36 19.69
N LYS A 19 -3.25 0.94 19.44
CA LYS A 19 -3.70 1.88 20.47
C LYS A 19 -5.21 1.69 20.64
N PRO A 20 -5.71 1.34 21.84
CA PRO A 20 -7.12 1.01 22.05
C PRO A 20 -8.13 2.09 21.67
N LYS A 21 -7.70 3.36 21.57
CA LYS A 21 -8.57 4.49 21.24
C LYS A 21 -8.60 4.84 19.76
N ASP A 22 -7.62 4.38 18.98
CA ASP A 22 -7.47 4.77 17.58
C ASP A 22 -8.07 3.74 16.61
N GLY A 23 -8.48 2.57 17.12
CA GLY A 23 -9.00 1.47 16.33
C GLY A 23 -7.94 0.81 15.43
N ALA A 24 -8.35 -0.22 14.69
CA ALA A 24 -7.53 -0.77 13.64
C ALA A 24 -7.55 0.19 12.45
N ARG A 25 -6.39 0.70 12.04
CA ARG A 25 -6.28 1.37 10.76
C ARG A 25 -6.39 0.30 9.68
N LEU A 26 -7.38 0.42 8.79
CA LEU A 26 -7.58 -0.51 7.69
C LEU A 26 -7.34 0.18 6.34
N PRO A 27 -6.78 -0.51 5.33
CA PRO A 27 -6.73 -0.01 3.97
C PRO A 27 -8.16 0.26 3.46
N SER A 28 -8.32 1.33 2.67
CA SER A 28 -9.63 1.71 2.15
C SER A 28 -9.52 2.14 0.69
N LEU A 29 -10.54 1.77 -0.10
CA LEU A 29 -10.69 2.24 -1.48
C LEU A 29 -10.97 3.74 -1.54
N ALA A 30 -11.41 4.37 -0.44
CA ALA A 30 -11.58 5.82 -0.35
C ALA A 30 -10.26 6.60 -0.50
N ALA A 31 -9.10 5.92 -0.48
CA ALA A 31 -7.81 6.50 -0.82
C ALA A 31 -7.64 6.78 -2.33
N LEU A 32 -8.55 6.30 -3.17
CA LEU A 32 -8.55 6.48 -4.62
C LEU A 32 -9.44 7.66 -5.02
N GLU A 33 -9.20 8.24 -6.19
CA GLU A 33 -10.08 9.28 -6.74
C GLU A 33 -11.42 8.69 -7.18
N ALA A 34 -12.49 9.50 -7.14
CA ALA A 34 -13.86 9.06 -7.44
C ALA A 34 -14.03 8.22 -8.72
N PRO A 35 -13.47 8.58 -9.90
CA PRO A 35 -13.61 7.73 -11.10
C PRO A 35 -12.89 6.39 -10.98
N ILE A 36 -11.85 6.31 -10.16
CA ILE A 36 -11.05 5.11 -9.92
C ILE A 36 -11.76 4.17 -8.94
N ILE A 37 -12.43 4.70 -7.92
CA ILE A 37 -13.21 3.91 -6.95
C ILE A 37 -14.21 3.00 -7.69
N GLY A 38 -14.94 3.54 -8.67
CA GLY A 38 -15.87 2.75 -9.48
C GLY A 38 -15.21 1.63 -10.28
N ARG A 39 -13.96 1.80 -10.76
CA ARG A 39 -13.19 0.73 -11.42
C ARG A 39 -12.72 -0.31 -10.40
N ALA A 40 -12.28 0.11 -9.22
CA ALA A 40 -11.87 -0.80 -8.15
C ALA A 40 -13.04 -1.68 -7.67
N HIS A 41 -14.27 -1.14 -7.58
CA HIS A 41 -15.46 -1.94 -7.27
C HIS A 41 -15.78 -2.99 -8.34
N LYS A 42 -15.51 -2.72 -9.63
CA LYS A 42 -15.67 -3.74 -10.68
C LYS A 42 -14.72 -4.92 -10.54
N LEU A 43 -13.52 -4.70 -9.99
CA LEU A 43 -12.59 -5.78 -9.61
C LEU A 43 -13.07 -6.51 -8.36
N GLN A 44 -13.52 -5.75 -7.35
CA GLN A 44 -14.10 -6.31 -6.13
C GLN A 44 -15.22 -7.32 -6.43
N GLU A 45 -16.15 -6.95 -7.31
CA GLU A 45 -17.23 -7.86 -7.76
C GLU A 45 -16.69 -9.16 -8.35
N LEU A 46 -15.58 -9.13 -9.10
CA LEU A 46 -15.00 -10.36 -9.66
C LEU A 46 -14.32 -11.21 -8.59
N PHE A 47 -13.57 -10.59 -7.67
CA PHE A 47 -12.89 -11.31 -6.60
C PHE A 47 -13.86 -12.00 -5.64
N PHE A 48 -14.99 -11.37 -5.35
CA PHE A 48 -15.92 -11.78 -4.29
C PHE A 48 -17.32 -12.15 -4.82
N SER A 49 -17.47 -12.36 -6.12
CA SER A 49 -18.73 -12.76 -6.77
C SER A 49 -19.42 -13.94 -6.08
N ASN A 50 -18.64 -14.92 -5.62
CA ASN A 50 -19.14 -16.13 -4.96
C ASN A 50 -19.47 -15.95 -3.48
N THR A 51 -19.33 -14.74 -2.93
CA THR A 51 -19.48 -14.47 -1.48
C THR A 51 -20.39 -13.29 -1.17
N LEU A 52 -21.11 -12.77 -2.17
CA LEU A 52 -21.93 -11.56 -2.06
C LEU A 52 -23.39 -11.76 -2.49
N ALA A 53 -23.77 -12.94 -3.00
CA ALA A 53 -25.07 -13.18 -3.62
C ALA A 53 -25.75 -14.47 -3.16
N PHE A 54 -25.53 -14.89 -1.91
CA PHE A 54 -26.31 -15.96 -1.30
C PHE A 54 -27.71 -15.46 -0.93
N ASP A 55 -28.72 -16.32 -1.08
CA ASP A 55 -30.11 -16.04 -0.68
C ASP A 55 -30.24 -15.82 0.84
N ASP A 56 -29.35 -16.44 1.61
CA ASP A 56 -29.21 -16.21 3.05
C ASP A 56 -28.16 -15.12 3.29
N ASP A 57 -28.63 -13.91 3.64
CA ASP A 57 -27.78 -12.75 3.91
C ASP A 57 -26.70 -12.99 4.97
N THR A 58 -26.92 -13.94 5.89
CA THR A 58 -25.93 -14.25 6.95
C THR A 58 -24.69 -14.98 6.42
N LEU A 59 -24.76 -15.53 5.20
CA LEU A 59 -23.65 -16.18 4.51
C LEU A 59 -22.86 -15.23 3.61
N ASN A 60 -23.39 -14.01 3.37
CA ASN A 60 -22.71 -13.00 2.59
C ASN A 60 -21.64 -12.28 3.43
N ILE A 61 -20.50 -11.98 2.81
CA ILE A 61 -19.48 -11.16 3.45
C ILE A 61 -19.97 -9.71 3.49
N ASP A 62 -19.82 -9.07 4.65
CA ASP A 62 -20.10 -7.65 4.82
C ASP A 62 -19.39 -6.78 3.78
N GLU A 63 -20.11 -5.79 3.22
CA GLU A 63 -19.60 -4.93 2.15
C GLU A 63 -18.36 -4.14 2.57
N GLY A 64 -18.31 -3.68 3.83
CA GLY A 64 -17.15 -2.99 4.39
C GLY A 64 -15.93 -3.91 4.48
N VAL A 65 -16.13 -5.17 4.88
CA VAL A 65 -15.06 -6.19 4.89
C VAL A 65 -14.55 -6.45 3.48
N VAL A 66 -15.44 -6.57 2.49
CA VAL A 66 -15.06 -6.77 1.09
C VAL A 66 -14.25 -5.58 0.56
N GLY A 67 -14.63 -4.35 0.90
CA GLY A 67 -13.89 -3.15 0.56
C GLY A 67 -12.46 -3.15 1.14
N VAL A 68 -12.31 -3.54 2.41
CA VAL A 68 -11.01 -3.64 3.06
C VAL A 68 -10.14 -4.73 2.43
N LEU A 69 -10.71 -5.91 2.14
CA LEU A 69 -9.98 -7.00 1.48
C LEU A 69 -9.52 -6.59 0.08
N THR A 70 -10.38 -5.91 -0.68
CA THR A 70 -10.03 -5.39 -2.02
C THR A 70 -8.89 -4.37 -1.92
N ALA A 71 -9.00 -3.38 -1.04
CA ALA A 71 -7.95 -2.39 -0.84
C ALA A 71 -6.62 -3.03 -0.42
N THR A 72 -6.67 -4.08 0.41
CA THR A 72 -5.51 -4.85 0.85
C THR A 72 -4.83 -5.57 -0.31
N LEU A 73 -5.61 -6.27 -1.16
CA LEU A 73 -5.10 -6.95 -2.35
C LEU A 73 -4.43 -5.97 -3.32
N LEU A 74 -5.08 -4.84 -3.61
CA LEU A 74 -4.53 -3.81 -4.50
C LEU A 74 -3.24 -3.21 -3.93
N MET A 75 -3.22 -2.86 -2.64
CA MET A 75 -2.05 -2.29 -1.98
C MET A 75 -0.84 -3.23 -1.99
N HIS A 76 -1.06 -4.54 -1.85
CA HIS A 76 0.01 -5.53 -1.83
C HIS A 76 0.32 -6.19 -3.18
N TYR A 77 -0.41 -5.86 -4.25
CA TYR A 77 -0.16 -6.41 -5.58
C TYR A 77 1.30 -6.29 -6.05
N PRO A 78 1.99 -5.14 -5.91
CA PRO A 78 3.40 -5.04 -6.28
C PRO A 78 4.30 -5.99 -5.46
N ASP A 79 3.99 -6.18 -4.17
CA ASP A 79 4.73 -7.11 -3.32
C ASP A 79 4.53 -8.56 -3.77
N MET A 80 3.30 -8.92 -4.16
CA MET A 80 2.98 -10.24 -4.68
C MET A 80 3.70 -10.53 -6.00
N LEU A 81 3.75 -9.57 -6.92
CA LEU A 81 4.54 -9.67 -8.16
C LEU A 81 6.02 -9.93 -7.87
N ARG A 82 6.59 -9.18 -6.92
CA ARG A 82 8.01 -9.32 -6.54
C ARG A 82 8.31 -10.66 -5.86
N LEU A 83 7.37 -11.20 -5.08
CA LEU A 83 7.55 -12.45 -4.33
C LEU A 83 7.34 -13.68 -5.21
N CYS A 84 6.26 -13.72 -5.99
CA CYS A 84 5.96 -14.83 -6.89
C CYS A 84 4.96 -14.39 -7.96
N GLU A 85 5.48 -13.94 -9.10
CA GLU A 85 4.68 -13.49 -10.24
C GLU A 85 3.74 -14.58 -10.78
N GLY A 86 4.16 -15.85 -10.74
CA GLY A 86 3.34 -17.00 -11.16
C GLY A 86 2.38 -17.51 -10.09
N GLY A 87 2.25 -16.82 -8.95
CA GLY A 87 1.43 -17.26 -7.84
C GLY A 87 -0.06 -17.30 -8.19
N PRO A 88 -0.85 -18.23 -7.61
CA PRO A 88 -2.28 -18.34 -7.92
C PRO A 88 -3.07 -17.03 -7.72
N LEU A 89 -2.72 -16.25 -6.70
CA LEU A 89 -3.38 -14.97 -6.42
C LEU A 89 -3.04 -13.90 -7.46
N VAL A 90 -1.79 -13.85 -7.93
CA VAL A 90 -1.37 -12.94 -9.02
C VAL A 90 -2.09 -13.30 -10.32
N LEU A 91 -2.15 -14.60 -10.65
CA LEU A 91 -2.87 -15.08 -11.83
C LEU A 91 -4.35 -14.71 -11.76
N LYS A 92 -5.00 -14.91 -10.61
CA LYS A 92 -6.41 -14.49 -10.40
C LYS A 92 -6.61 -12.99 -10.53
N MET A 93 -5.68 -12.18 -10.03
CA MET A 93 -5.73 -10.72 -10.22
C MET A 93 -5.59 -10.35 -11.70
N ARG A 94 -4.67 -10.96 -12.43
CA ARG A 94 -4.50 -10.73 -13.88
C ARG A 94 -5.73 -11.14 -14.68
N GLU A 95 -6.34 -12.29 -14.37
CA GLU A 95 -7.61 -12.73 -14.96
C GLU A 95 -8.73 -11.70 -14.71
N ALA A 96 -8.87 -11.22 -13.48
CA ALA A 96 -9.90 -10.23 -13.12
C ALA A 96 -9.66 -8.86 -13.79
N MET A 97 -8.41 -8.41 -13.85
CA MET A 97 -7.99 -7.19 -14.56
C MET A 97 -8.33 -7.27 -16.05
N ALA A 98 -7.98 -8.38 -16.69
CA ALA A 98 -8.32 -8.63 -18.09
C ALA A 98 -9.84 -8.63 -18.32
N GLY A 99 -10.62 -9.23 -17.40
CA GLY A 99 -12.08 -9.25 -17.46
C GLY A 99 -12.75 -7.88 -17.36
N ARG A 100 -12.05 -6.84 -16.91
CA ARG A 100 -12.57 -5.46 -16.78
C ARG A 100 -11.81 -4.43 -17.61
N SER A 101 -10.89 -4.86 -18.48
CA SER A 101 -10.01 -3.96 -19.24
C SER A 101 -9.29 -2.95 -18.35
N ILE A 102 -8.71 -3.44 -17.26
CA ILE A 102 -7.86 -2.68 -16.34
C ILE A 102 -6.42 -3.10 -16.59
N ASP A 103 -5.55 -2.13 -16.84
CA ASP A 103 -4.13 -2.40 -17.07
C ASP A 103 -3.37 -2.65 -15.75
N GLU A 104 -2.29 -3.42 -15.81
CA GLU A 104 -1.44 -3.68 -14.64
C GLU A 104 -0.85 -2.37 -14.08
N ALA A 105 -0.45 -1.43 -14.94
CA ALA A 105 0.07 -0.13 -14.53
C ALA A 105 -0.98 0.71 -13.78
N GLU A 106 -2.27 0.58 -14.11
CA GLU A 106 -3.34 1.24 -13.34
C GLU A 106 -3.38 0.70 -11.90
N VAL A 107 -3.34 -0.63 -11.73
CA VAL A 107 -3.36 -1.24 -10.40
C VAL A 107 -2.10 -0.90 -9.60
N LEU A 108 -0.94 -0.80 -10.25
CA LEU A 108 0.28 -0.31 -9.61
C LEU A 108 0.14 1.15 -9.13
N ALA A 109 -0.49 2.01 -9.92
CA ALA A 109 -0.78 3.39 -9.52
C ALA A 109 -1.76 3.43 -8.33
N TRP A 110 -2.81 2.61 -8.34
CA TRP A 110 -3.77 2.52 -7.23
C TRP A 110 -3.12 2.01 -5.95
N SER A 111 -2.23 1.02 -6.06
CA SER A 111 -1.44 0.52 -4.95
C SER A 111 -0.63 1.62 -4.28
N SER A 112 0.04 2.47 -5.06
CA SER A 112 0.79 3.63 -4.56
C SER A 112 -0.11 4.62 -3.81
N SER A 113 -1.28 4.94 -4.36
CA SER A 113 -2.25 5.85 -3.73
C SER A 113 -2.76 5.30 -2.39
N ILE A 114 -3.19 4.03 -2.35
CA ILE A 114 -3.66 3.38 -1.12
C ILE A 114 -2.53 3.33 -0.09
N ARG A 115 -1.32 2.92 -0.49
CA ARG A 115 -0.18 2.81 0.41
C ARG A 115 0.22 4.16 1.00
N ARG A 116 0.19 5.24 0.21
CA ARG A 116 0.51 6.59 0.71
C ARG A 116 -0.45 7.05 1.80
N VAL A 117 -1.74 6.78 1.63
CA VAL A 117 -2.77 7.12 2.62
C VAL A 117 -2.73 6.17 3.82
N PHE A 118 -2.43 4.89 3.62
CA PHE A 118 -2.45 3.86 4.67
C PHE A 118 -1.15 3.79 5.49
N MET A 119 -0.01 3.99 4.85
CA MET A 119 1.33 4.04 5.42
C MET A 119 1.96 5.38 5.03
N PRO A 120 1.49 6.51 5.60
CA PRO A 120 2.09 7.79 5.34
C PRO A 120 3.57 7.68 5.73
N PRO A 121 4.48 8.33 4.96
CA PRO A 121 5.87 8.45 5.37
C PRO A 121 5.87 8.89 6.83
N GLN A 122 6.61 8.18 7.69
CA GLN A 122 6.80 8.68 9.04
C GLN A 122 7.40 10.07 8.87
N GLU A 123 6.70 11.12 9.34
CA GLU A 123 7.39 12.37 9.63
C GLU A 123 8.54 11.99 10.53
N LEU A 124 9.76 12.14 10.02
CA LEU A 124 10.95 12.10 10.86
C LEU A 124 10.69 13.15 11.93
N LYS A 125 10.26 12.69 13.11
CA LYS A 125 10.20 13.53 14.29
C LYS A 125 11.56 14.21 14.35
N PRO A 126 11.65 15.56 14.30
CA PRO A 126 12.92 16.22 14.46
C PRO A 126 13.54 15.63 15.72
N LEU A 127 14.74 15.07 15.60
CA LEU A 127 15.52 14.74 16.78
C LEU A 127 15.47 15.99 17.69
N PRO A 128 15.32 15.85 19.01
CA PRO A 128 15.40 16.99 19.90
C PRO A 128 16.65 17.75 19.51
N SER A 129 16.47 19.00 19.10
CA SER A 129 17.46 19.87 18.48
C SER A 129 18.80 19.72 19.20
N SER A 130 19.69 18.91 18.63
CA SER A 130 21.11 19.02 18.93
C SER A 130 21.61 20.07 17.97
N ASP A 131 21.62 21.29 18.50
CA ASP A 131 22.47 22.41 18.16
C ASP A 131 23.18 22.32 16.78
N ARG A 132 22.69 23.13 15.83
CA ARG A 132 23.52 23.80 14.79
C ARG A 132 24.40 22.92 13.88
N GLY A 133 24.12 21.62 13.70
CA GLY A 133 24.94 20.71 12.86
C GLY A 133 24.32 20.19 11.56
N ASP A 134 22.98 20.15 11.45
CA ASP A 134 22.29 19.47 10.32
C ASP A 134 22.23 20.29 9.03
N THR A 135 22.18 21.63 9.12
CA THR A 135 22.16 22.50 7.94
C THR A 135 23.47 22.41 7.16
N ASP A 136 24.58 22.23 7.86
CA ASP A 136 25.92 22.08 7.26
C ASP A 136 26.05 20.73 6.55
N GLN A 137 25.47 19.65 7.08
CA GLN A 137 25.48 18.34 6.42
C GLN A 137 24.68 18.32 5.11
N ILE A 138 23.51 18.98 5.08
CA ILE A 138 22.70 19.07 3.85
C ILE A 138 23.43 19.89 2.79
N ALA A 139 24.08 20.99 3.19
CA ALA A 139 24.88 21.82 2.28
C ALA A 139 26.07 21.04 1.69
N VAL A 140 26.77 20.25 2.53
CA VAL A 140 27.89 19.41 2.09
C VAL A 140 27.43 18.31 1.13
N LEU A 141 26.27 17.70 1.37
CA LEU A 141 25.70 16.69 0.46
C LEU A 141 25.31 17.29 -0.89
N LEU A 142 24.71 18.49 -0.90
CA LEU A 142 24.36 19.18 -2.14
C LEU A 142 25.59 19.57 -2.95
N GLU A 143 26.64 20.09 -2.30
CA GLU A 143 27.91 20.41 -2.97
C GLU A 143 28.57 19.14 -3.53
N HIS A 144 28.51 18.03 -2.80
CA HIS A 144 29.04 16.74 -3.27
C HIS A 144 28.30 16.25 -4.52
N VAL A 145 26.97 16.28 -4.51
CA VAL A 145 26.15 15.87 -5.66
C VAL A 145 26.43 16.75 -6.87
N GLN A 146 26.51 18.07 -6.68
CA GLN A 146 26.80 19.00 -7.76
C GLN A 146 28.18 18.74 -8.40
N ARG A 147 29.20 18.50 -7.57
CA ARG A 147 30.55 18.16 -8.05
C ARG A 147 30.61 16.80 -8.76
N GLN A 148 29.75 15.84 -8.41
CA GLN A 148 29.64 14.56 -9.14
C GLN A 148 28.98 14.77 -10.52
N THR A 149 27.94 15.59 -10.59
CA THR A 149 27.25 15.91 -11.86
C THR A 149 28.21 16.57 -12.86
N GLU A 150 29.01 17.56 -12.41
CA GLU A 150 30.00 18.23 -13.28
C GLU A 150 31.07 17.26 -13.79
N LYS A 151 31.55 16.33 -12.95
CA LYS A 151 32.52 15.30 -13.37
C LYS A 151 31.94 14.36 -14.43
N ILE A 152 30.67 14.00 -14.29
CA ILE A 152 29.98 13.14 -15.26
C ILE A 152 29.82 13.86 -16.60
N GLU A 153 29.44 15.15 -16.60
CA GLU A 153 29.35 15.95 -17.82
C GLU A 153 30.71 16.07 -18.54
N VAL A 154 31.79 16.33 -17.81
CA VAL A 154 33.14 16.40 -18.40
C VAL A 154 33.56 15.06 -18.99
N LEU A 155 33.28 13.94 -18.31
CA LEU A 155 33.56 12.60 -18.81
C LEU A 155 32.78 12.30 -20.10
N ILE A 156 31.50 12.66 -20.16
CA ILE A 156 30.65 12.48 -21.35
C ILE A 156 31.20 13.29 -22.54
N LEU A 157 31.68 14.52 -22.29
CA LEU A 157 32.27 15.37 -23.33
C LEU A 157 33.63 14.87 -23.82
N GLN A 158 34.41 14.20 -22.97
CA GLN A 158 35.70 13.63 -23.35
C GLN A 158 35.60 12.28 -24.08
N THR A 159 34.52 11.54 -23.88
CA THR A 159 34.29 10.24 -24.58
C THR A 159 33.67 10.38 -25.96
N ASN A 160 33.21 11.58 -26.34
CA ASN A 160 32.51 11.85 -27.61
C ASN A 160 33.31 12.73 -28.59
N GLY A 161 34.62 12.91 -28.37
CA GLY A 161 35.56 13.57 -29.30
C GLY A 161 36.64 12.61 -29.76
#